data_AF-A0A1J4K6Y8-F1
#
_entry.id   AF-A0A1J4K6Y8-F1
#
_cell.length_a   1.000
_cell.length_b   1.000
_cell.length_c   1.000
_cell.angle_alpha   90.00
_cell.angle_beta   90.00
_cell.angle_gamma   90.00
#
_symmetry.space_group_name_H-M   'P 1'
#
loop_
_entity.id
_entity.type
_entity.pdbx_description
1 polymer ?
#
loop_
_entity_poly.entity_id
_entity_poly.type
_entity_poly.pdbx_seq_one_letter_code
_entity_poly.pdbx_strand_id
1 'polypeptide(L)'
;MSNVDDIIQRQKLKQQLWLLQSKQEQGESDEPTPLETPDEYRCPICYEDYDSEKRKPIVLFPCGHSVCFSCLTMSERSNASKKCCLCNTHYTKTATNFALQSAMSLQNNSSNTNSKPTFDFKNDLKIALARFDILSSQLRENEAKSKRVKNDLKSAQIFYERLQDELTFVQQQLDIQGKKVNELSNEDSKIDKDIKNIQDILGPLTTEIQKLKLLAQSENQS
;
A
#
# COMPACT_ATOMS: atom_id res chain seq x y z
N MET A 1 23.92 -21.52 24.35
CA MET A 1 25.29 -21.02 24.51
C MET A 1 26.04 -21.58 23.31
N SER A 2 26.42 -20.87 22.25
CA SER A 2 27.15 -19.60 22.11
C SER A 2 26.82 -18.94 20.74
N ASN A 3 26.22 -17.75 20.73
CA ASN A 3 26.03 -16.93 19.51
C ASN A 3 26.60 -15.51 19.72
N VAL A 4 26.54 -15.04 20.96
CA VAL A 4 27.10 -13.74 21.37
C VAL A 4 28.62 -13.71 21.26
N ASP A 5 29.32 -14.78 21.63
CA ASP A 5 30.79 -14.84 21.57
C ASP A 5 31.32 -14.77 20.14
N ASP A 6 30.61 -15.39 19.18
CA ASP A 6 30.93 -15.32 17.75
C ASP A 6 30.71 -13.93 17.17
N ILE A 7 29.67 -13.22 17.62
CA ILE A 7 29.40 -11.84 17.24
C ILE A 7 30.51 -10.92 17.77
N ILE A 8 30.93 -11.12 19.03
CA ILE A 8 32.02 -10.35 19.65
C ILE A 8 33.35 -10.61 18.93
N GLN A 9 33.65 -11.86 18.59
CA GLN A 9 34.84 -12.25 17.82
C GLN A 9 34.86 -11.57 16.45
N ARG A 10 33.75 -11.58 15.70
CA ARG A 10 33.66 -10.90 14.39
C ARG A 10 33.82 -9.39 14.49
N GLN A 11 33.30 -8.76 15.54
CA GLN A 11 33.48 -7.32 15.76
C GLN A 11 34.94 -6.96 16.07
N LYS A 12 35.63 -7.77 16.88
CA LYS A 12 37.07 -7.58 17.16
C LYS A 12 37.92 -7.71 15.90
N LEU A 13 37.63 -8.71 15.06
CA LEU A 13 38.34 -8.91 13.80
C LEU A 13 38.16 -7.72 12.83
N LYS A 14 36.94 -7.17 12.74
CA LYS A 14 36.65 -5.97 11.95
C LYS A 14 37.40 -4.74 12.45
N GLN A 15 37.50 -4.54 13.78
CA GLN A 15 38.27 -3.43 14.35
C GLN A 15 39.76 -3.55 14.02
N GLN A 16 40.34 -4.75 14.08
CA GLN A 16 41.74 -4.96 13.73
C GLN A 16 42.03 -4.70 12.26
N LEU A 17 41.15 -5.15 11.36
CA LEU A 17 41.28 -4.89 9.91
C LEU A 17 41.23 -3.38 9.60
N TRP A 18 40.32 -2.65 10.24
CA TRP A 18 40.22 -1.21 10.06
C TRP A 18 41.48 -0.45 10.53
N LEU A 19 42.06 -0.86 11.66
CA LEU A 19 43.32 -0.28 12.17
C LEU A 19 44.51 -0.55 11.24
N LEU A 20 44.56 -1.73 10.61
CA LEU A 20 45.59 -2.08 9.62
C LEU A 20 45.47 -1.23 8.35
N GLN A 21 44.26 -1.06 7.83
CA GLN A 21 43.99 -0.22 6.65
C GLN A 21 44.36 1.24 6.89
N SER A 22 43.92 1.80 8.03
CA SER A 22 44.23 3.20 8.39
C SER A 22 45.74 3.44 8.56
N LYS A 23 46.49 2.43 9.03
CA LYS A 23 47.95 2.52 9.16
C LYS A 23 48.68 2.42 7.81
N GLN A 24 48.09 1.71 6.83
CA GLN A 24 48.59 1.66 5.46
C GLN A 24 48.35 3.00 4.74
N GLU A 25 47.20 3.63 4.94
CA GLU A 25 46.84 4.93 4.36
C GLU A 25 47.66 6.10 4.91
N GLN A 26 48.29 5.97 6.09
CA GLN A 26 49.14 7.00 6.69
C GLN A 26 50.63 6.91 6.28
N GLY A 27 51.01 5.94 5.45
CA GLY A 27 52.40 5.69 5.05
C GLY A 27 52.84 6.29 3.71
N GLU A 28 51.93 6.87 2.93
CA GLU A 28 52.21 7.35 1.57
C GLU A 28 52.03 8.87 1.52
N SER A 29 53.16 9.58 1.60
CA SER A 29 53.26 11.03 1.40
C SER A 29 53.25 11.36 -0.09
N ASP A 30 52.49 12.37 -0.52
CA ASP A 30 52.96 13.41 -1.46
C ASP A 30 51.94 14.57 -1.62
N GLU A 31 52.47 15.80 -1.58
CA GLU A 31 51.98 17.12 -2.02
C GLU A 31 50.56 17.68 -1.65
N PRO A 32 50.47 18.94 -1.17
CA PRO A 32 49.18 19.62 -0.97
C PRO A 32 48.67 20.22 -2.29
N THR A 33 48.02 19.39 -3.11
CA THR A 33 47.13 19.87 -4.17
C THR A 33 45.91 20.53 -3.52
N PRO A 34 45.42 21.71 -3.97
CA PRO A 34 44.20 22.30 -3.43
C PRO A 34 43.07 21.28 -3.50
N LEU A 35 42.54 20.89 -2.34
CA LEU A 35 41.42 19.96 -2.22
C LEU A 35 40.19 20.58 -2.88
N GLU A 36 40.00 20.28 -4.17
CA GLU A 36 38.74 20.50 -4.84
C GLU A 36 37.67 19.69 -4.10
N THR A 37 36.55 20.34 -3.75
CA THR A 37 35.38 19.66 -3.17
C THR A 37 34.97 18.53 -4.11
N PRO A 38 34.78 17.29 -3.63
CA PRO A 38 34.40 16.18 -4.51
C PRO A 38 33.19 16.55 -5.36
N ASP A 39 33.25 16.27 -6.67
CA ASP A 39 32.18 16.59 -7.63
C ASP A 39 30.79 16.07 -7.21
N GLU A 40 30.77 15.07 -6.31
CA GLU A 40 29.59 14.47 -5.70
C GLU A 40 28.73 15.45 -4.86
N TYR A 41 29.30 16.58 -4.42
CA TYR A 41 28.60 17.60 -3.62
C TYR A 41 28.12 18.80 -4.43
N ARG A 42 28.23 18.72 -5.76
CA ARG A 42 27.83 19.77 -6.68
C ARG A 42 26.58 19.39 -7.45
N CYS A 43 25.79 20.40 -7.78
CA CYS A 43 24.67 20.18 -8.68
C CYS A 43 25.19 19.92 -10.10
N PRO A 44 24.79 18.81 -10.77
CA PRO A 44 25.30 18.48 -12.11
C PRO A 44 24.77 19.41 -13.23
N ILE A 45 23.92 20.38 -12.91
CA ILE A 45 23.34 21.33 -13.88
C ILE A 45 24.05 22.68 -13.80
N CYS A 46 24.19 23.23 -12.58
CA CYS A 46 24.81 24.54 -12.36
C CYS A 46 26.23 24.46 -11.78
N TYR A 47 26.75 23.26 -11.54
CA TYR A 47 28.11 22.98 -11.09
C TYR A 47 28.55 23.65 -9.79
N GLU A 48 27.62 24.02 -8.94
CA GLU A 48 28.02 24.50 -7.63
C GLU A 48 27.30 23.82 -6.48
N ASP A 49 27.88 24.04 -5.32
CA ASP A 49 27.69 23.24 -4.12
C ASP A 49 26.23 23.30 -3.65
N TYR A 50 25.74 22.18 -3.15
CA TYR A 50 24.43 22.17 -2.51
C TYR A 50 24.49 22.92 -1.17
N ASP A 51 23.41 23.60 -0.81
CA ASP A 51 23.26 24.30 0.46
C ASP A 51 21.98 23.84 1.19
N SER A 52 21.75 24.36 2.40
CA SER A 52 20.57 24.04 3.21
C SER A 52 19.31 24.82 2.81
N GLU A 53 19.42 25.83 1.94
CA GLU A 53 18.33 26.76 1.63
C GLU A 53 17.88 26.69 0.16
N LYS A 54 18.52 27.46 -0.72
CA LYS A 54 18.10 27.67 -2.13
C LYS A 54 18.60 26.56 -3.05
N ARG A 55 19.63 25.86 -2.64
CA ARG A 55 20.32 24.80 -3.36
C ARG A 55 20.26 23.48 -2.62
N LYS A 56 19.18 23.24 -1.87
CA LYS A 56 18.92 21.92 -1.29
C LYS A 56 18.91 20.84 -2.38
N PRO A 57 19.56 19.68 -2.15
CA PRO A 57 19.57 18.59 -3.11
C PRO A 57 18.20 17.91 -3.12
N ILE A 58 17.61 17.77 -4.31
CA ILE A 58 16.32 17.14 -4.54
C ILE A 58 16.51 15.90 -5.41
N VAL A 59 16.07 14.75 -4.93
CA VAL A 59 16.04 13.48 -5.65
C VAL A 59 14.75 13.37 -6.45
N LEU A 60 14.88 12.95 -7.71
CA LEU A 60 13.77 12.71 -8.65
C LEU A 60 13.43 11.22 -8.73
N PHE A 61 12.18 10.84 -8.49
CA PHE A 61 11.71 9.45 -8.56
C PHE A 61 10.97 9.15 -9.87
N PRO A 62 11.29 8.06 -10.58
CA PRO A 62 12.05 6.89 -10.11
C PRO A 62 13.55 6.88 -10.42
N CYS A 63 14.09 7.88 -11.14
CA CYS A 63 15.46 7.79 -11.67
C CYS A 63 16.58 7.97 -10.62
N GLY A 64 16.30 8.47 -9.42
CA GLY A 64 17.27 8.62 -8.32
C GLY A 64 18.22 9.81 -8.45
N HIS A 65 18.27 10.48 -9.59
CA HIS A 65 19.13 11.65 -9.80
C HIS A 65 18.82 12.80 -8.84
N SER A 66 19.89 13.39 -8.30
CA SER A 66 19.82 14.58 -7.44
C SER A 66 20.19 15.84 -8.20
N VAL A 67 19.37 16.88 -8.04
CA VAL A 67 19.60 18.22 -8.62
C VAL A 67 19.23 19.29 -7.59
N CYS A 68 19.75 20.51 -7.70
CA CYS A 68 19.42 21.53 -6.71
C CYS A 68 18.01 22.08 -6.95
N PHE A 69 17.35 22.55 -5.88
CA PHE A 69 15.98 23.05 -5.95
C PHE A 69 15.78 24.18 -6.97
N SER A 70 16.76 25.09 -7.10
CA SER A 70 16.72 26.17 -8.09
C SER A 70 16.71 25.64 -9.53
N CYS A 71 17.61 24.72 -9.87
CA CYS A 71 17.66 24.12 -11.20
C CYS A 71 16.44 23.26 -11.51
N LEU A 72 15.89 22.55 -10.53
CA LEU A 72 14.63 21.82 -10.71
C LEU A 72 13.49 22.78 -11.08
N THR A 73 13.34 23.86 -10.31
CA THR A 73 12.30 24.88 -10.53
C THR A 73 12.44 25.55 -11.89
N MET A 74 13.68 25.84 -12.32
CA MET A 74 13.94 26.36 -13.67
C MET A 74 13.55 25.36 -14.75
N SER A 75 13.89 24.08 -14.56
CA SER A 75 13.55 23.03 -15.54
C SER A 75 12.04 22.82 -15.70
N GLU A 76 11.27 22.90 -14.61
CA GLU A 76 9.81 22.77 -14.65
C GLU A 76 9.11 23.97 -15.31
N ARG A 77 9.72 25.16 -15.26
CA ARG A 77 9.22 26.35 -15.96
C ARG A 77 9.46 26.28 -17.46
N SER A 78 10.62 25.75 -17.88
CA SER A 78 11.00 25.68 -19.29
C SER A 78 10.48 24.43 -20.00
N ASN A 79 10.28 23.32 -19.26
CA ASN A 79 9.76 22.07 -19.79
C ASN A 79 8.40 21.75 -19.17
N ALA A 80 7.34 21.79 -19.99
CA ALA A 80 6.00 21.37 -19.58
C ALA A 80 5.92 19.88 -19.18
N SER A 81 6.87 19.05 -19.63
CA SER A 81 6.97 17.65 -19.24
C SER A 81 7.92 17.45 -18.06
N LYS A 82 7.46 16.82 -16.97
CA LYS A 82 8.24 16.45 -15.78
C LYS A 82 9.30 15.39 -16.09
N LYS A 83 10.34 15.76 -16.82
CA LYS A 83 11.45 14.89 -17.22
C LYS A 83 12.72 15.27 -16.47
N CYS A 84 13.47 14.25 -16.05
CA CYS A 84 14.78 14.43 -15.45
C CYS A 84 15.73 15.04 -16.48
N CYS A 85 16.42 16.12 -16.11
CA CYS A 85 17.40 16.81 -16.93
C CYS A 85 18.71 16.02 -17.16
N LEU A 86 18.95 14.95 -16.41
CA LEU A 86 20.14 14.10 -16.56
C LEU A 86 19.90 12.86 -17.42
N CYS A 87 18.73 12.22 -17.28
CA CYS A 87 18.44 10.95 -17.96
C CYS A 87 17.17 10.97 -18.82
N ASN A 88 16.50 12.13 -18.91
CA ASN A 88 15.26 12.34 -19.67
C ASN A 88 14.05 11.46 -19.26
N THR A 89 14.16 10.70 -18.17
CA THR A 89 13.08 9.87 -17.62
C THR A 89 12.00 10.73 -16.96
N HIS A 90 10.72 10.39 -17.17
CA HIS A 90 9.62 11.09 -16.51
C HIS A 90 9.62 10.79 -15.00
N TYR A 91 9.65 11.83 -14.17
CA TYR A 91 9.55 11.69 -12.72
C TYR A 91 8.14 12.04 -12.23
N THR A 92 7.70 11.35 -11.18
CA THR A 92 6.36 11.52 -10.60
C THR A 92 6.40 12.17 -9.23
N LYS A 93 7.52 12.02 -8.51
CA LYS A 93 7.71 12.53 -7.15
C LYS A 93 9.13 13.07 -6.97
N THR A 94 9.27 13.95 -5.99
CA THR A 94 10.53 14.58 -5.61
C THR A 94 10.67 14.59 -4.10
N ALA A 95 11.87 14.41 -3.56
CA ALA A 95 12.13 14.53 -2.12
C ALA A 95 13.52 15.14 -1.87
N THR A 96 13.70 15.77 -0.71
CA THR A 96 15.02 16.24 -0.29
C THR A 96 15.94 15.06 0.00
N ASN A 97 17.17 15.13 -0.51
CA ASN A 97 18.20 14.14 -0.24
C ASN A 97 18.87 14.40 1.12
N PHE A 98 18.21 13.99 2.20
CA PHE A 98 18.73 14.16 3.56
C PHE A 98 20.05 13.42 3.79
N ALA A 99 20.30 12.33 3.06
CA ALA A 99 21.56 11.60 3.14
C ALA A 99 22.73 12.46 2.60
N LEU A 100 22.56 13.07 1.42
CA LEU A 100 23.55 13.99 0.86
C LEU A 100 23.75 15.23 1.75
N GLN A 101 22.68 15.79 2.31
CA GLN A 101 22.79 16.89 3.29
C GLN A 101 23.59 16.52 4.53
N SER A 102 23.39 15.30 5.05
CA SER A 102 24.12 14.79 6.20
C SER A 102 25.60 14.59 5.88
N ALA A 103 25.90 14.04 4.70
CA ALA A 103 27.28 13.83 4.23
C ALA A 103 28.04 15.16 4.09
N MET A 104 27.42 16.18 3.46
CA MET A 104 27.99 17.52 3.37
C MET A 104 28.26 18.15 4.73
N SER A 105 27.32 17.98 5.68
CA SER A 105 27.46 18.51 7.04
C SER A 105 28.65 17.86 7.77
N LEU A 106 28.87 16.55 7.58
CA LEU A 106 30.00 15.83 8.16
C LEU A 106 31.35 16.25 7.55
N GLN A 107 31.38 16.54 6.24
CA GLN A 107 32.59 17.02 5.58
C GLN A 107 32.97 18.43 6.03
N ASN A 108 32.00 19.35 6.06
CA ASN A 108 32.23 20.72 6.53
C ASN A 108 32.71 20.76 7.99
N ASN A 109 32.22 19.85 8.83
CA ASN A 109 32.69 19.70 10.21
C ASN A 109 34.11 19.09 10.29
N SER A 110 34.46 18.19 9.38
CA SER A 110 35.81 17.61 9.31
C SER A 110 36.87 18.63 8.87
N SER A 111 36.52 19.57 8.00
CA SER A 111 37.44 20.60 7.51
C SER A 111 37.79 21.69 8.53
N ASN A 112 37.03 21.81 9.63
CA ASN A 112 37.19 22.91 10.59
C ASN A 112 37.78 22.51 11.95
N THR A 113 38.23 21.27 12.14
CA THR A 113 38.90 20.88 13.38
C THR A 113 40.05 19.89 13.14
N ASN A 114 41.28 20.34 13.38
CA ASN A 114 42.46 19.50 13.65
C ASN A 114 42.35 18.66 14.94
N SER A 115 41.14 18.47 15.50
CA SER A 115 40.93 17.63 16.68
C SER A 115 40.52 16.22 16.24
N LYS A 116 41.48 15.31 16.34
CA LYS A 116 41.27 13.85 16.32
C LYS A 116 40.01 13.52 17.16
N PRO A 117 39.01 12.78 16.63
CA PRO A 117 37.79 12.50 17.36
C PRO A 117 38.14 11.76 18.67
N THR A 118 37.95 12.43 19.81
CA THR A 118 38.16 11.83 21.12
C THR A 118 36.95 10.95 21.42
N PHE A 119 37.12 9.64 21.24
CA PHE A 119 36.06 8.66 21.47
C PHE A 119 35.79 8.57 22.98
N ASP A 120 34.68 9.13 23.44
CA ASP A 120 34.23 8.99 24.83
C ASP A 120 33.42 7.70 24.99
N PHE A 121 34.14 6.59 25.10
CA PHE A 121 33.58 5.25 25.30
C PHE A 121 32.57 5.19 26.44
N LYS A 122 32.73 6.02 27.48
CA LYS A 122 31.84 6.02 28.65
C LYS A 122 30.51 6.67 28.31
N ASN A 123 30.52 7.77 27.56
CA ASN A 123 29.30 8.40 27.09
C ASN A 123 28.60 7.56 26.03
N ASP A 124 29.34 6.99 25.08
CA ASP A 124 28.79 6.13 24.04
C ASP A 124 28.14 4.87 24.60
N LEU A 125 28.77 4.24 25.61
CA LEU A 125 28.18 3.11 26.31
C LEU A 125 26.87 3.49 27.02
N LYS A 126 26.80 4.66 27.67
CA LYS A 126 25.56 5.15 28.29
C LYS A 126 24.47 5.37 27.25
N ILE A 127 24.80 5.97 26.12
CA ILE A 127 23.86 6.20 25.02
C ILE A 127 23.37 4.85 24.46
N ALA A 128 24.26 3.87 24.28
CA ALA A 128 23.91 2.56 23.79
C ALA A 128 22.98 1.81 24.75
N LEU A 129 23.23 1.86 26.06
CA LEU A 129 22.36 1.27 27.08
C LEU A 129 20.98 1.94 27.09
N ALA A 130 20.92 3.27 27.06
CA ALA A 130 19.65 3.98 26.99
C ALA A 130 18.84 3.63 25.73
N ARG A 131 19.51 3.50 24.57
CA ARG A 131 18.87 3.05 23.33
C ARG A 131 18.37 1.62 23.44
N PHE A 132 19.15 0.72 24.03
CA PHE A 132 18.76 -0.66 24.25
C PHE A 132 17.50 -0.77 25.11
N ASP A 133 17.39 0.01 26.18
CA ASP A 133 16.22 0.01 27.06
C ASP A 133 14.96 0.49 26.34
N ILE A 134 15.07 1.58 25.57
CA ILE A 134 13.96 2.11 24.76
C ILE A 134 13.49 1.06 23.75
N LEU A 135 14.41 0.48 22.99
CA LEU A 135 14.09 -0.52 21.96
C LEU A 135 13.50 -1.79 22.58
N SER A 136 13.99 -2.22 23.74
CA SER A 136 13.47 -3.37 24.47
C SER A 136 12.04 -3.15 24.96
N SER A 137 11.73 -1.93 25.42
CA SER A 137 10.36 -1.54 25.79
C SER A 137 9.43 -1.53 24.58
N GLN A 138 9.86 -0.90 23.48
CA GLN A 138 9.09 -0.87 22.23
C GLN A 138 8.84 -2.26 21.66
N LEU A 139 9.81 -3.16 21.75
CA LEU A 139 9.65 -4.55 21.33
C LEU A 139 8.54 -5.24 22.11
N ARG A 140 8.54 -5.13 23.45
CA ARG A 140 7.49 -5.71 24.30
C ARG A 140 6.11 -5.15 23.98
N GLU A 141 6.01 -3.83 23.77
CA GLU A 141 4.75 -3.18 23.41
C GLU A 141 4.23 -3.68 22.05
N ASN A 142 5.12 -3.78 21.05
CA ASN A 142 4.77 -4.26 19.72
C ASN A 142 4.36 -5.74 19.73
N GLU A 143 5.01 -6.58 20.53
CA GLU A 143 4.61 -7.97 20.74
C GLU A 143 3.20 -8.06 21.36
N ALA A 144 2.89 -7.20 22.34
CA ALA A 144 1.57 -7.14 22.95
C ALA A 144 0.50 -6.69 21.94
N LYS A 145 0.79 -5.65 21.14
CA LYS A 145 -0.10 -5.19 20.05
C LYS A 145 -0.33 -6.28 19.01
N SER A 146 0.73 -6.98 18.58
CA SER A 146 0.65 -8.09 17.65
C SER A 146 -0.26 -9.21 18.16
N LYS A 147 -0.14 -9.57 19.45
CA LYS A 147 -1.04 -10.56 20.08
C LYS A 147 -2.50 -10.11 20.08
N ARG A 148 -2.78 -8.84 20.36
CA ARG A 148 -4.16 -8.28 20.32
C ARG A 148 -4.74 -8.37 18.91
N VAL A 149 -4.02 -7.84 17.92
CA VAL A 149 -4.44 -7.88 16.51
C VAL A 149 -4.67 -9.32 16.04
N LYS A 150 -3.82 -10.27 16.46
CA LYS A 150 -4.00 -11.69 16.11
C LYS A 150 -5.27 -12.29 16.73
N ASN A 151 -5.64 -11.87 17.93
CA ASN A 151 -6.90 -12.32 18.55
C ASN A 151 -8.10 -11.70 17.83
N ASP A 152 -8.06 -10.39 17.55
CA ASP A 152 -9.13 -9.70 16.82
C ASP A 152 -9.33 -10.30 15.42
N LEU A 153 -8.25 -10.65 14.73
CA LEU A 153 -8.29 -11.32 13.44
C LEU A 153 -9.01 -12.68 13.52
N LYS A 154 -8.75 -13.48 14.56
CA LYS A 154 -9.44 -14.76 14.76
C LYS A 154 -10.93 -14.55 15.03
N SER A 155 -11.28 -13.56 15.84
CA SER A 155 -12.68 -13.21 16.12
C SER A 155 -13.41 -12.78 14.84
N ALA A 156 -12.77 -11.95 14.03
CA ALA A 156 -13.31 -11.51 12.73
C ALA A 156 -13.46 -12.69 11.75
N GLN A 157 -12.52 -13.63 11.75
CA GLN A 157 -12.58 -14.83 10.91
C GLN A 157 -13.78 -15.71 11.29
N ILE A 158 -14.00 -15.98 12.58
CA ILE A 158 -15.17 -16.75 13.06
C ILE A 158 -16.47 -16.07 12.63
N PHE A 159 -16.52 -14.74 12.72
CA PHE A 159 -17.69 -13.98 12.30
C PHE A 159 -17.94 -14.09 10.79
N TYR A 160 -16.87 -14.01 9.98
CA TYR A 160 -16.96 -14.18 8.54
C TYR A 160 -17.48 -15.58 8.16
N GLU A 161 -16.95 -16.64 8.79
CA GLU A 161 -17.40 -18.02 8.56
C GLU A 161 -18.90 -18.17 8.85
N ARG A 162 -19.39 -17.60 9.96
CA ARG A 162 -20.81 -17.59 10.29
C ARG A 162 -21.66 -16.86 9.24
N LEU A 163 -21.23 -15.69 8.77
CA LEU A 163 -21.95 -14.96 7.72
C LEU A 163 -22.02 -15.76 6.41
N GLN A 164 -20.96 -16.50 6.08
CA GLN A 164 -20.92 -17.35 4.90
C GLN A 164 -21.92 -18.51 5.00
N ASP A 165 -22.06 -19.11 6.18
CA ASP A 165 -23.07 -20.15 6.44
C ASP A 165 -24.49 -19.59 6.31
N GLU A 166 -24.75 -18.41 6.91
CA GLU A 166 -26.04 -17.72 6.81
C GLU A 166 -26.39 -17.36 5.36
N LEU A 167 -25.43 -16.87 4.58
CA LEU A 167 -25.61 -16.58 3.15
C LEU A 167 -25.95 -17.86 2.36
N THR A 168 -25.27 -18.96 2.65
CA THR A 168 -25.51 -20.26 2.00
C THR A 168 -26.93 -20.75 2.31
N PHE A 169 -27.39 -20.61 3.56
CA PHE A 169 -28.75 -20.94 3.96
C PHE A 169 -29.79 -20.10 3.20
N VAL A 170 -29.59 -18.77 3.12
CA VAL A 170 -30.50 -17.88 2.39
C VAL A 170 -30.56 -18.26 0.90
N GLN A 171 -29.42 -18.61 0.30
CA GLN A 171 -29.37 -19.04 -1.10
C GLN A 171 -30.18 -20.32 -1.34
N GLN A 172 -30.09 -21.30 -0.42
CA GLN A 172 -30.90 -22.52 -0.49
C GLN A 172 -32.39 -22.22 -0.37
N GLN A 173 -32.78 -21.31 0.54
CA GLN A 173 -34.18 -20.89 0.66
C GLN A 173 -34.69 -20.23 -0.62
N LEU A 174 -33.87 -19.40 -1.27
CA LEU A 174 -34.19 -18.80 -2.55
C LEU A 174 -34.47 -19.84 -3.64
N ASP A 175 -33.66 -20.90 -3.72
CA ASP A 175 -33.87 -22.00 -4.68
C ASP A 175 -35.18 -22.76 -4.41
N ILE A 176 -35.48 -23.05 -3.14
CA ILE A 176 -36.74 -23.70 -2.74
C ILE A 176 -37.93 -22.84 -3.13
N GLN A 177 -37.89 -21.54 -2.83
CA GLN A 177 -38.98 -20.63 -3.20
C GLN A 177 -39.11 -20.48 -4.71
N GLY A 178 -37.99 -20.45 -5.45
CA GLY A 178 -37.99 -20.43 -6.91
C GLY A 178 -38.69 -21.65 -7.51
N LYS A 179 -38.43 -22.85 -6.99
CA LYS A 179 -39.14 -24.08 -7.39
C LYS A 179 -40.63 -24.00 -7.11
N LYS A 180 -41.01 -23.55 -5.92
CA LYS A 180 -42.43 -23.40 -5.52
C LYS A 180 -43.18 -22.40 -6.40
N VAL A 181 -42.55 -21.29 -6.77
CA VAL A 181 -43.14 -20.31 -7.70
C VAL A 181 -43.37 -20.95 -9.08
N ASN A 182 -42.43 -21.73 -9.58
CA ASN A 182 -42.60 -22.43 -10.86
C ASN A 182 -43.72 -23.47 -10.81
N GLU A 183 -43.85 -24.21 -9.70
CA GLU A 183 -44.95 -25.16 -9.48
C GLU A 183 -46.31 -24.44 -9.51
N LEU A 184 -46.45 -23.37 -8.72
CA LEU A 184 -47.68 -22.56 -8.69
C LEU A 184 -47.98 -21.94 -10.07
N SER A 185 -46.96 -21.49 -10.81
CA SER A 185 -47.13 -20.95 -12.16
C SER A 185 -47.64 -22.02 -13.14
N ASN A 186 -47.21 -23.27 -13.01
CA ASN A 186 -47.72 -24.38 -13.83
C ASN A 186 -49.17 -24.73 -13.48
N GLU A 187 -49.52 -24.70 -12.19
CA GLU A 187 -50.89 -24.91 -11.72
C GLU A 187 -51.83 -23.81 -12.22
N ASP A 188 -51.41 -22.54 -12.14
CA ASP A 188 -52.14 -21.38 -12.65
C ASP A 188 -52.43 -21.53 -14.16
N SER A 189 -51.41 -21.89 -14.95
CA SER A 189 -51.57 -22.16 -16.39
C SER A 189 -52.54 -23.31 -16.69
N LYS A 190 -52.64 -24.31 -15.80
CA LYS A 190 -53.61 -25.40 -15.94
C LYS A 190 -55.03 -24.91 -15.65
N ILE A 191 -55.20 -24.14 -14.58
CA ILE A 191 -56.50 -23.55 -14.19
C ILE A 191 -57.01 -22.62 -15.30
N ASP A 192 -56.15 -21.80 -15.90
CA ASP A 192 -56.51 -20.94 -17.03
C ASP A 192 -57.06 -21.72 -18.23
N LYS A 193 -56.45 -22.88 -18.54
CA LYS A 193 -56.93 -23.77 -19.60
C LYS A 193 -58.30 -24.34 -19.25
N ASP A 194 -58.50 -24.75 -17.99
CA ASP A 194 -59.79 -25.27 -17.53
C ASP A 194 -60.88 -24.19 -17.55
N ILE A 195 -60.57 -22.96 -17.13
CA ILE A 195 -61.46 -21.80 -17.24
C ILE A 195 -61.87 -21.59 -18.70
N LYS A 196 -60.92 -21.60 -19.63
CA LYS A 196 -61.18 -21.43 -21.06
C LYS A 196 -62.08 -22.54 -21.60
N ASN A 197 -61.80 -23.80 -21.27
CA ASN A 197 -62.63 -24.93 -21.67
C ASN A 197 -64.08 -24.79 -21.17
N ILE A 198 -64.27 -24.35 -19.93
CA ILE A 198 -65.61 -24.11 -19.36
C ILE A 198 -66.31 -22.94 -20.07
N GLN A 199 -65.59 -21.84 -20.36
CA GLN A 199 -66.12 -20.71 -21.11
C GLN A 199 -66.59 -21.11 -22.51
N ASP A 200 -65.81 -21.96 -23.20
CA ASP A 200 -66.14 -22.49 -24.53
C ASP A 200 -67.42 -23.36 -24.51
N ILE A 201 -67.72 -24.05 -23.40
CA ILE A 201 -68.96 -24.84 -23.22
C ILE A 201 -70.15 -23.94 -22.83
N LEU A 202 -69.93 -22.93 -21.99
CA LEU A 202 -70.99 -22.05 -21.50
C LEU A 202 -71.59 -21.17 -22.62
N GLY A 203 -70.81 -20.77 -23.62
CA GLY A 203 -71.29 -19.96 -24.75
C GLY A 203 -72.45 -20.61 -25.53
N PRO A 204 -72.27 -21.85 -26.05
CA PRO A 204 -73.34 -22.60 -26.70
C PRO A 204 -74.57 -22.81 -25.82
N LEU A 205 -74.39 -23.23 -24.57
CA LEU A 205 -75.49 -23.46 -23.62
C LEU A 205 -76.29 -22.19 -23.34
N THR A 206 -75.61 -21.05 -23.17
CA THR A 206 -76.26 -19.75 -22.98
C THR A 206 -77.12 -19.38 -24.18
N THR A 207 -76.62 -19.63 -25.39
CA THR A 207 -77.34 -19.39 -26.64
C THR A 207 -78.57 -20.30 -26.75
N GLU A 208 -78.44 -21.57 -26.36
CA GLU A 208 -79.54 -22.54 -26.37
C GLU A 208 -80.63 -22.20 -25.36
N ILE A 209 -80.27 -21.81 -24.14
CA ILE A 209 -81.21 -21.32 -23.12
C ILE A 209 -81.97 -20.09 -23.63
N GLN A 210 -81.30 -19.15 -24.31
CA GLN A 210 -81.96 -17.97 -24.89
C GLN A 210 -82.98 -18.36 -25.98
N LYS A 211 -82.65 -19.31 -26.86
CA LYS A 211 -83.59 -19.84 -27.87
C LYS A 211 -84.83 -20.46 -27.21
N LEU A 212 -84.63 -21.31 -26.21
CA LEU A 212 -85.73 -21.96 -25.49
C LEU A 212 -86.64 -20.95 -24.79
N LYS A 213 -86.07 -19.89 -24.19
CA LYS A 213 -86.85 -18.80 -23.58
C LYS A 213 -87.75 -18.08 -24.60
N LEU A 214 -87.24 -17.81 -25.81
CA LEU A 214 -88.02 -17.16 -26.87
C LEU A 214 -89.17 -18.04 -27.35
N LEU A 215 -88.95 -19.35 -27.51
CA LEU A 215 -89.99 -20.31 -27.90
C LEU A 215 -91.11 -20.38 -26.84
N ALA A 216 -90.76 -20.50 -25.56
CA ALA A 216 -91.73 -20.55 -24.47
C ALA A 216 -92.58 -19.27 -24.35
N GLN A 217 -92.02 -18.10 -24.72
CA GLN A 217 -92.79 -16.85 -24.74
C GLN A 217 -93.79 -16.80 -25.90
N SER A 218 -93.45 -17.36 -27.06
CA SER A 218 -94.36 -17.40 -28.21
C SER A 218 -95.57 -18.32 -28.01
N GLU A 219 -95.41 -19.42 -27.27
CA GLU A 219 -96.50 -20.36 -26.95
C GLU A 219 -97.54 -19.75 -25.99
N ASN A 220 -97.15 -18.82 -25.13
CA ASN A 220 -98.07 -18.17 -24.18
C ASN A 220 -98.90 -17.01 -24.80
N GLN A 221 -98.69 -16.68 -26.09
CA GLN A 221 -99.41 -15.61 -26.80
C GLN A 221 -100.38 -16.15 -27.88
N SER A 222 -100.42 -17.47 -28.09
CA SER A 222 -101.40 -18.14 -28.96
C SER A 222 -102.54 -18.73 -28.14
#